data_AF-A0A842ZIC2-F1
#
_entry.id   AF-A0A842ZIC2-F1
#
_cell.length_a   1.000
_cell.length_b   1.000
_cell.length_c   1.000
_cell.angle_alpha   90.00
_cell.angle_beta   90.00
_cell.angle_gamma   90.00
#
_symmetry.space_group_name_H-M   'P 1'
#
loop_
_entity.id
_entity.type
_entity.pdbx_description
1 polymer ?
#
loop_
_entity_poly.entity_id
_entity_poly.type
_entity_poly.pdbx_seq_one_letter_code
_entity_poly.pdbx_strand_id
1 'polypeptide(L)'
;MSGCTETPEEIRGLESRLVGEWQNQEMSYEILTFYNDGTYNVTEGETANWSTAAGGKLWMYGLLYSYALSENNTVLTITQDSFTRAYRKLSG
;
A
#
# COMPACT_ATOMS: atom_id res chain seq x y z
N MET A 1 13.75 8.21 23.82
CA MET A 1 12.86 8.31 22.65
C MET A 1 12.52 6.90 22.23
N SER A 2 11.33 6.42 22.59
CA SER A 2 10.88 5.08 22.20
C SER A 2 10.47 5.13 20.74
N GLY A 3 11.38 4.71 19.85
CA GLY A 3 11.06 4.49 18.44
C GLY A 3 10.13 3.29 18.37
N CYS A 4 8.91 3.49 17.88
CA CYS A 4 8.02 2.40 17.53
C CYS A 4 8.76 1.49 16.55
N THR A 5 9.23 0.35 17.04
CA THR A 5 9.75 -0.73 16.20
C THR A 5 8.60 -1.71 16.05
N GLU A 6 7.55 -1.30 15.34
CA GLU A 6 6.61 -2.29 14.80
C GLU A 6 7.42 -3.08 13.78
N THR A 7 7.88 -4.27 14.17
CA THR A 7 8.59 -5.18 13.29
C THR A 7 7.59 -5.78 12.29
N PRO A 8 8.03 -6.14 11.06
CA PRO A 8 7.16 -6.75 10.05
C PRO A 8 6.47 -8.05 10.49
N GLU A 9 6.87 -8.66 11.60
CA GLU A 9 6.46 -10.01 12.03
C GLU A 9 5.14 -10.05 12.83
N GLU A 10 4.67 -8.94 13.40
CA GLU A 10 3.37 -8.87 14.12
C GLU A 10 2.17 -8.49 13.21
N ILE A 11 2.43 -8.40 11.92
CA ILE A 11 1.47 -8.00 10.89
C ILE A 11 0.63 -9.22 10.48
N ARG A 12 -0.52 -9.41 11.13
CA ARG A 12 -1.50 -10.43 10.74
C ARG A 12 -2.70 -9.79 10.03
N GLY A 13 -2.92 -10.23 8.79
CA GLY A 13 -4.14 -10.01 8.02
C GLY A 13 -4.08 -8.77 7.12
N LEU A 14 -3.68 -8.96 5.87
CA LEU A 14 -4.04 -8.02 4.82
C LEU A 14 -5.56 -8.01 4.68
N GLU A 15 -6.13 -6.82 4.59
CA GLU A 15 -7.52 -6.69 4.21
C GLU A 15 -7.69 -7.26 2.80
N SER A 16 -8.41 -8.38 2.64
CA SER A 16 -8.56 -9.08 1.35
C SER A 16 -9.09 -8.18 0.22
N ARG A 17 -9.74 -7.06 0.57
CA ARG A 17 -10.20 -6.00 -0.34
C ARG A 17 -9.05 -5.29 -1.06
N LEU A 18 -7.85 -5.24 -0.47
CA LEU A 18 -6.64 -4.67 -1.07
C LEU A 18 -6.05 -5.53 -2.19
N VAL A 19 -6.30 -6.85 -2.18
CA VAL A 19 -5.68 -7.76 -3.14
C VAL A 19 -6.01 -7.34 -4.57
N GLY A 20 -4.98 -7.29 -5.42
CA GLY A 20 -5.05 -6.82 -6.79
C GLY A 20 -4.13 -5.64 -7.09
N GLU A 21 -4.25 -5.11 -8.30
CA GLU A 21 -3.43 -4.02 -8.83
C GLU A 21 -4.13 -2.66 -8.67
N TRP A 22 -3.35 -1.66 -8.29
CA TRP A 22 -3.80 -0.29 -8.05
C TRP A 22 -2.88 0.69 -8.76
N GLN A 23 -3.43 1.47 -9.69
CA GLN A 23 -2.68 2.48 -10.44
C GLN A 23 -2.76 3.83 -9.75
N ASN A 24 -1.63 4.50 -9.59
CA ASN A 24 -1.59 5.86 -9.07
C ASN A 24 -2.34 6.82 -10.02
N GLN A 25 -3.23 7.64 -9.47
CA GLN A 25 -4.07 8.55 -10.25
C GLN A 25 -3.32 9.77 -10.81
N GLU A 26 -2.18 10.13 -10.22
CA GLU A 26 -1.32 11.24 -10.66
C GLU A 26 -0.13 10.77 -11.50
N MET A 27 0.38 9.55 -11.25
CA MET A 27 1.53 8.96 -11.93
C MET A 27 1.18 7.60 -12.53
N SER A 28 0.73 7.59 -13.78
CA SER A 28 0.25 6.37 -14.45
C SER A 28 1.28 5.23 -14.56
N TYR A 29 2.57 5.52 -14.39
CA TYR A 29 3.66 4.54 -14.41
C TYR A 29 3.91 3.87 -13.05
N GLU A 30 3.21 4.28 -11.99
CA GLU A 30 3.31 3.70 -10.65
C GLU A 30 2.10 2.79 -10.38
N ILE A 31 2.38 1.52 -10.09
CA ILE A 31 1.38 0.48 -9.80
C ILE A 31 1.73 -0.18 -8.47
N LEU A 32 0.75 -0.30 -7.58
CA LEU A 32 0.82 -1.13 -6.38
C LEU A 32 0.11 -2.46 -6.62
N THR A 33 0.79 -3.58 -6.37
CA THR A 33 0.20 -4.91 -6.48
C THR A 33 0.23 -5.61 -5.14
N PHE A 34 -0.95 -5.84 -4.54
CA PHE A 34 -1.10 -6.51 -3.25
C PHE A 34 -1.45 -7.99 -3.42
N TYR A 35 -0.79 -8.85 -2.63
CA TYR A 35 -0.93 -10.30 -2.69
C TYR A 35 -1.62 -10.86 -1.45
N ASN A 36 -2.22 -12.04 -1.58
CA ASN A 36 -2.97 -12.70 -0.49
C ASN A 36 -2.13 -13.05 0.74
N ASP A 37 -0.80 -13.08 0.62
CA ASP A 37 0.13 -13.35 1.72
C ASP A 37 0.46 -12.09 2.55
N GLY A 38 -0.10 -10.93 2.20
CA GLY A 38 0.13 -9.65 2.87
C GLY A 38 1.37 -8.90 2.41
N THR A 39 2.07 -9.42 1.42
CA THR A 39 3.09 -8.66 0.69
C THR A 39 2.44 -7.79 -0.39
N TYR A 40 3.17 -6.76 -0.81
CA TYR A 40 2.85 -6.00 -2.01
C TYR A 40 4.14 -5.56 -2.69
N ASN A 41 4.04 -5.23 -3.98
CA ASN A 41 5.11 -4.53 -4.67
C ASN A 41 4.67 -3.15 -5.15
N VAL A 42 5.63 -2.24 -5.24
CA VAL A 42 5.52 -0.96 -5.94
C VAL A 42 6.31 -1.08 -7.22
N THR A 43 5.64 -1.01 -8.36
CA THR A 43 6.26 -0.96 -9.67
C THR A 43 6.28 0.47 -10.16
N GLU A 44 7.47 1.04 -10.33
CA GLU A 44 7.70 2.36 -10.94
C GLU A 44 8.52 2.17 -12.22
N GLY A 45 7.85 2.17 -13.37
CA GLY A 45 8.49 1.83 -14.65
C GLY A 45 9.03 0.38 -14.64
N GLU A 46 10.35 0.22 -14.62
CA GLU A 46 11.03 -1.10 -14.59
C GLU A 46 11.49 -1.54 -13.19
N THR A 47 11.32 -0.70 -12.17
CA THR A 47 11.78 -1.00 -10.80
C THR A 47 10.63 -1.52 -9.96
N ALA A 48 10.82 -2.68 -9.31
CA ALA A 48 9.85 -3.26 -8.37
C ALA A 48 10.43 -3.29 -6.95
N ASN A 49 9.74 -2.67 -5.99
CA ASN A 49 10.09 -2.68 -4.57
C ASN A 49 9.06 -3.47 -3.76
N TRP A 50 9.50 -4.52 -3.08
CA TRP A 50 8.64 -5.39 -2.28
C TRP A 50 8.53 -4.89 -0.84
N SER A 51 7.33 -4.98 -0.28
CA SER A 51 7.06 -4.66 1.12
C SER A 51 5.84 -5.38 1.69
N THR A 52 5.46 -5.05 2.92
CA THR A 52 4.36 -5.66 3.69
C THR A 52 3.32 -4.61 4.07
N ALA A 53 2.05 -5.02 4.06
CA ALA A 53 0.90 -4.18 4.35
C ALA A 53 0.08 -4.76 5.52
N ALA A 54 -0.32 -3.91 6.48
CA ALA A 54 -0.92 -4.36 7.72
C ALA A 54 -1.77 -3.30 8.42
N GLY A 55 -2.93 -3.68 8.97
CA GLY A 55 -3.59 -2.88 9.99
C GLY A 55 -3.79 -1.40 9.64
N GLY A 56 -4.11 -1.09 8.38
CA GLY A 56 -4.26 0.30 7.92
C GLY A 56 -2.94 1.03 7.62
N LYS A 57 -1.80 0.34 7.60
CA LYS A 57 -0.46 0.87 7.34
C LYS A 57 0.29 0.14 6.22
N LEU A 58 1.16 0.87 5.51
CA LEU A 58 2.06 0.37 4.46
C LEU A 58 3.48 0.85 4.75
N TRP A 59 4.48 -0.04 4.64
CA TRP A 59 5.89 0.35 4.67
C TRP A 59 6.40 0.58 3.25
N MET A 60 6.73 1.80 2.87
CA MET A 60 7.18 2.11 1.50
C MET A 60 8.40 3.02 1.57
N TYR A 61 9.47 2.71 0.82
CA TYR A 61 10.69 3.54 0.77
C TYR A 61 11.31 3.87 2.13
N GLY A 62 11.24 2.94 3.08
CA GLY A 62 11.75 3.15 4.45
C GLY A 62 10.87 4.07 5.32
N LEU A 63 9.65 4.36 4.87
CA LEU A 63 8.70 5.23 5.53
C LEU A 63 7.38 4.50 5.78
N LEU A 64 6.67 4.90 6.84
CA LEU A 64 5.39 4.33 7.23
C LEU A 64 4.25 5.23 6.72
N TYR A 65 3.37 4.66 5.90
CA TYR A 65 2.18 5.30 5.37
C TYR A 65 0.95 4.72 6.06
N SER A 66 -0.07 5.53 6.28
CA SER A 66 -1.43 5.05 6.57
C SER A 66 -2.19 4.87 5.25
N TYR A 67 -3.16 3.97 5.21
CA TYR A 67 -4.04 3.81 4.06
C TYR A 67 -5.52 3.77 4.43
N ALA A 68 -6.37 4.15 3.49
CA ALA A 68 -7.81 4.05 3.57
C ALA A 68 -8.39 3.58 2.22
N LEU A 69 -9.41 2.70 2.28
CA LEU A 69 -10.16 2.26 1.12
C LEU A 69 -11.49 3.00 1.04
N SER A 70 -11.89 3.38 -0.18
CA SER A 70 -13.25 3.88 -0.44
C SER A 70 -14.29 2.80 -0.12
N GLU A 71 -15.53 3.21 0.18
CA GLU A 71 -16.63 2.30 0.55
C GLU A 71 -16.86 1.19 -0.50
N ASN A 72 -16.67 1.52 -1.78
CA ASN A 72 -16.84 0.59 -2.90
C ASN A 72 -15.56 -0.16 -3.33
N ASN A 73 -14.44 -0.02 -2.61
CA ASN A 73 -13.17 -0.69 -2.91
C ASN A 73 -12.55 -0.36 -4.27
N THR A 74 -12.81 0.83 -4.79
CA THR A 74 -12.29 1.26 -6.09
C THR A 74 -11.14 2.26 -5.98
N VAL A 75 -11.03 2.94 -4.83
CA VAL A 75 -9.97 3.92 -4.55
C VAL A 75 -9.26 3.57 -3.25
N LEU A 76 -7.93 3.49 -3.33
CA LEU A 76 -7.01 3.38 -2.20
C LEU A 76 -6.32 4.71 -2.02
N THR A 77 -6.42 5.30 -0.83
CA THR A 77 -5.70 6.52 -0.46
C THR A 77 -4.58 6.14 0.48
N ILE A 78 -3.35 6.57 0.20
CA ILE A 78 -2.21 6.44 1.11
C ILE A 78 -1.77 7.82 1.57
N THR A 79 -1.46 7.95 2.85
CA THR A 79 -1.10 9.22 3.49
C THR A 79 0.12 9.04 4.37
N GLN A 80 1.07 9.95 4.23
CA GLN A 80 2.19 10.13 5.14
C GLN A 80 2.34 11.62 5.42
N ASP A 81 2.24 12.04 6.67
CA ASP A 81 2.27 13.44 7.07
C ASP A 81 1.28 14.30 6.24
N SER A 82 1.78 15.30 5.51
CA SER A 82 0.99 16.15 4.61
C SER A 82 0.86 15.61 3.17
N PHE A 83 1.48 14.46 2.90
CA PHE A 83 1.55 13.88 1.57
C PHE A 83 0.46 12.81 1.40
N THR A 84 -0.37 12.94 0.37
CA THR A 84 -1.46 12.01 0.06
C THR A 84 -1.43 11.62 -1.40
N ARG A 85 -1.57 10.31 -1.70
CA ARG A 85 -1.75 9.78 -3.05
C ARG A 85 -3.02 8.94 -3.11
N ALA A 86 -3.69 8.98 -4.25
CA ALA A 86 -4.83 8.12 -4.54
C ALA A 86 -4.47 7.12 -5.65
N TYR A 87 -4.92 5.88 -5.49
CA TYR A 87 -4.76 4.81 -6.46
C TYR A 87 -6.12 4.25 -6.83
N ARG A 88 -6.30 3.93 -8.11
CA ARG A 88 -7.51 3.28 -8.64
C ARG A 88 -7.25 1.79 -8.85
N LYS A 89 -8.17 0.93 -8.41
CA LYS A 89 -8.10 -0.51 -8.66
C LYS A 89 -8.23 -0.79 -10.17
N LEU A 90 -7.29 -1.56 -10.74
CA LEU A 90 -7.25 -1.88 -12.17
C LEU A 90 -8.06 -3.12 -12.53
N SER A 91 -8.07 -4.13 -11.66
CA SER A 91 -8.93 -5.32 -11.80
C SER A 91 -9.07 -6.05 -10.46
N GLY A 92 -10.18 -6.79 -10.31
CA GLY A 92 -10.50 -7.63 -9.15
C GLY A 92 -10.97 -8.99 -9.60
#